data_AF-A0A4Q3YJY3-F1
#
_entry.id   AF-A0A4Q3YJY3-F1
#
_cell.length_a   1.000
_cell.length_b   1.000
_cell.length_c   1.000
_cell.angle_alpha   90.00
_cell.angle_beta   90.00
_cell.angle_gamma   90.00
#
_symmetry.space_group_name_H-M   'P 1'
#
loop_
_entity.id
_entity.type
_entity.pdbx_description
1 polymer ?
#
loop_
_entity_poly.entity_id
_entity_poly.type
_entity_poly.pdbx_seq_one_letter_code
_entity_poly.pdbx_strand_id
1 'polypeptide(L)' 'MNAPDTGQRMITVGRLHGAFGVRGEVKLESFTDPLRAIASYQPWTLRDARGQERSCEGVKVRT' A
#
# COMPACT_ATOMS: atom_id res chain seq x y z
N MET A 1 -34.01 -1.08 -8.44
CA MET A 1 -32.86 -1.85 -8.93
C MET A 1 -31.61 -1.08 -8.50
N ASN A 2 -31.02 -1.41 -7.34
CA ASN A 2 -29.77 -0.76 -6.93
C ASN A 2 -28.68 -1.22 -7.90
N ALA A 3 -28.02 -0.28 -8.58
CA ALA A 3 -26.81 -0.56 -9.34
C ALA A 3 -25.81 -1.25 -8.40
N PRO A 4 -25.02 -2.23 -8.87
CA PRO A 4 -23.96 -2.77 -8.03
C PRO A 4 -23.10 -1.58 -7.61
N ASP A 5 -22.88 -1.44 -6.29
CA ASP A 5 -21.78 -0.64 -5.77
C ASP A 5 -20.59 -1.00 -6.64
N THR A 6 -20.14 -0.07 -7.48
CA THR A 6 -19.03 -0.32 -8.39
C THR A 6 -17.80 -0.23 -7.52
N GLY A 7 -17.63 -1.23 -6.65
CA GLY A 7 -16.58 -1.35 -5.68
C GLY A 7 -15.28 -1.11 -6.42
N GLN A 8 -14.58 -0.05 -6.02
CA GLN A 8 -13.34 0.38 -6.65
C GLN A 8 -12.41 -0.84 -6.68
N ARG A 9 -12.11 -1.33 -7.89
CA ARG A 9 -11.24 -2.50 -8.06
C ARG A 9 -9.83 -2.09 -7.66
N MET A 10 -9.45 -2.43 -6.43
CA MET A 10 -8.10 -2.19 -5.93
C MET A 10 -7.17 -3.31 -6.39
N ILE A 11 -5.98 -2.92 -6.85
CA ILE A 11 -4.92 -3.84 -7.25
C ILE A 11 -3.82 -3.77 -6.21
N THR A 12 -3.39 -4.92 -5.71
CA THR A 12 -2.26 -4.99 -4.77
C THR A 12 -0.96 -4.76 -5.53
N VAL A 13 -0.29 -3.65 -5.25
CA VAL A 13 0.99 -3.28 -5.90
C VAL A 13 2.21 -3.54 -5.02
N GLY A 14 2.02 -3.93 -3.75
CA GLY A 14 3.11 -4.27 -2.84
C GLY A 14 2.61 -4.81 -1.50
N ARG A 15 3.56 -5.19 -0.64
CA ARG A 15 3.33 -5.73 0.70
C ARG A 15 4.29 -5.11 1.71
N LEU A 16 3.74 -4.63 2.82
CA LEU A 16 4.52 -4.21 4.00
C LEU A 16 4.76 -5.43 4.90
N HIS A 17 5.99 -5.58 5.37
CA HIS A 17 6.42 -6.67 6.24
C HIS A 17 6.55 -6.19 7.71
N GLY A 18 7.48 -6.75 8.48
CA GLY A 18 7.76 -6.29 9.83
C GLY A 18 8.47 -4.94 9.87
N ALA A 19 8.55 -4.38 11.08
CA ALA A 19 9.38 -3.22 11.36
C ALA A 19 10.84 -3.47 10.95
N PHE A 20 11.44 -2.43 10.38
CA PHE A 20 12.84 -2.38 10.00
C PHE A 20 13.43 -1.14 10.68
N GLY A 21 14.42 -1.27 11.55
CA GLY A 21 15.00 -0.14 12.26
C GLY A 21 14.17 0.38 13.45
N VAL A 22 14.63 1.49 14.04
CA VAL A 22 14.11 2.05 15.32
C VAL A 22 13.24 3.29 15.15
N ARG A 23 13.13 3.81 13.92
CA ARG A 23 12.44 5.07 13.61
C ARG A 23 11.07 4.85 12.96
N GLY A 24 10.49 3.66 13.13
CA GLY A 24 9.23 3.27 12.50
C GLY A 24 9.35 2.97 11.01
N GLU A 25 10.52 2.55 10.54
CA GLU A 25 10.67 2.10 9.15
C GLU A 25 10.14 0.66 9.05
N VAL A 26 9.72 0.27 7.85
CA VAL A 26 9.09 -1.04 7.59
C VAL A 26 9.64 -1.58 6.29
N LYS A 27 9.84 -2.90 6.22
CA LYS A 27 10.31 -3.52 4.99
C LYS A 27 9.17 -3.54 3.96
N LEU A 28 9.43 -2.95 2.80
CA LEU A 28 8.48 -2.90 1.67
C LEU A 28 8.92 -3.89 0.59
N GLU A 29 7.99 -4.73 0.17
CA GLU A 29 8.10 -5.56 -1.03
C GLU A 29 7.22 -4.94 -2.11
N SER A 30 7.79 -4.56 -3.26
CA SER A 30 7.04 -3.92 -4.35
C SER A 30 6.87 -4.90 -5.49
N PHE A 31 5.67 -4.93 -6.07
CA PHE A 31 5.33 -5.78 -7.22
C PHE A 31 5.26 -4.98 -8.52
N THR A 32 5.63 -3.70 -8.48
CA THR A 32 5.68 -2.84 -9.65
C THR A 32 6.99 -3.03 -10.41
N ASP A 33 6.92 -2.93 -11.74
CA ASP A 33 8.09 -2.81 -12.60
C ASP A 33 8.05 -1.43 -13.28
N PRO A 34 8.99 -0.52 -13.00
CA PRO A 34 10.15 -0.65 -12.10
C PRO A 34 9.78 -0.62 -10.60
N LEU A 35 10.60 -1.21 -9.73
CA LEU A 35 10.34 -1.38 -8.29
C LEU A 35 10.01 -0.06 -7.56
N ARG A 36 10.66 1.04 -7.95
CA ARG A 36 10.48 2.37 -7.32
C ARG A 36 9.13 3.02 -7.66
N ALA A 37 8.45 2.56 -8.72
CA ALA A 37 7.21 3.17 -9.20
C ALA A 37 6.09 3.15 -8.13
N ILE A 38 6.12 2.18 -7.21
CA ILE A 38 5.19 2.12 -6.08
C ILE A 38 5.11 3.42 -5.27
N ALA A 39 6.23 4.15 -5.15
CA ALA A 39 6.32 5.38 -4.37
C ALA A 39 5.52 6.54 -4.98
N SER A 40 5.24 6.50 -6.28
CA SER A 40 4.49 7.54 -7.00
C SER A 40 2.98 7.42 -6.83
N TYR A 41 2.47 6.24 -6.46
CA TYR A 41 1.04 6.06 -6.20
C TYR A 41 0.74 6.57 -4.80
N GLN A 42 0.18 7.76 -4.62
CA GLN A 42 -0.27 8.24 -3.32
C GLN A 42 -1.69 8.82 -3.45
N PRO A 43 -2.56 8.67 -2.42
CA PRO A 43 -2.34 7.97 -1.14
C PRO A 43 -2.26 6.43 -1.27
N TRP A 44 -1.59 5.77 -0.33
CA TRP A 44 -1.62 4.30 -0.22
C TRP A 44 -2.85 3.86 0.57
N THR A 45 -3.60 2.90 0.04
CA THR A 45 -4.59 2.16 0.81
C THR A 45 -3.95 0.89 1.35
N LEU A 46 -3.71 0.86 2.66
CA LEU A 46 -3.19 -0.29 3.37
C LEU A 46 -4.34 -1.17 3.83
N ARG A 47 -4.26 -2.47 3.58
CA ARG A 47 -5.24 -3.43 4.06
C ARG A 47 -4.58 -4.43 5.01
N ASP A 48 -5.10 -4.49 6.24
CA ASP A 48 -4.64 -5.44 7.25
C ASP A 48 -5.19 -6.85 6.99
N ALA A 49 -4.62 -7.87 7.64
CA ALA A 49 -5.11 -9.25 7.59
C ALA A 49 -6.58 -9.38 8.04
N ARG A 50 -7.06 -8.46 8.91
CA ARG A 50 -8.47 -8.37 9.33
C ARG A 50 -9.38 -7.68 8.32
N GLY A 51 -8.84 -7.26 7.17
CA GLY A 51 -9.58 -6.52 6.13
C GLY A 51 -9.78 -5.04 6.46
N GLN A 52 -9.19 -4.52 7.53
CA GLN A 52 -9.27 -3.08 7.83
C GLN A 52 -8.42 -2.28 6.86
N GLU A 53 -9.02 -1.26 6.26
CA GLU A 53 -8.38 -0.36 5.32
C GLU A 53 -7.95 0.94 6.01
N ARG A 54 -6.75 1.43 5.69
CA ARG A 54 -6.21 2.68 6.18
C ARG A 54 -5.51 3.43 5.06
N SER A 55 -5.81 4.72 4.94
CA SER A 55 -5.12 5.59 4.00
C SER A 55 -3.82 6.12 4.62
N CYS A 56 -2.73 6.04 3.87
CA CYS A 56 -1.43 6.59 4.26
C CYS A 56 -0.92 7.56 3.18
N GLU A 57 -0.61 8.77 3.60
CA GLU A 57 -0.05 9.84 2.78
C GLU A 57 1.40 10.14 3.16
N GLY A 58 2.16 10.78 2.28
CA GLY A 58 3.53 11.23 2.57
C GLY A 58 4.55 10.11 2.76
N VAL A 59 4.24 8.90 2.30
CA VAL A 59 5.13 7.74 2.35
C VAL A 59 6.39 8.01 1.53
N LYS A 60 7.56 7.73 2.12
CA LYS A 60 8.86 7.86 1.47
C LYS A 60 9.55 6.50 1.41
N VAL A 61 9.78 6.01 0.20
CA VAL A 61 10.53 4.78 -0.04
C VAL A 61 12.02 5.11 -0.15
N ARG A 62 12.81 4.51 0.72
CA ARG A 62 14.28 4.59 0.76
C ARG A 62 14.86 3.21 0.43
N THR A 63 15.95 3.20 -0.34
CA THR A 63 16.70 1.99 -0.72
C THR A 63 17.79 1.74 0.31
#